data_AF-A0A1V9X7S7-F1
#
_entry.id   AF-A0A1V9X7S7-F1
#
_cell.length_a   1.000
_cell.length_b   1.000
_cell.length_c   1.000
_cell.angle_alpha   90.00
_cell.angle_beta   90.00
_cell.angle_gamma   90.00
#
_symmetry.space_group_name_H-M   'P 1'
#
loop_
_entity.id
_entity.type
_entity.pdbx_description
1 polymer ?
#
loop_
_entity_poly.entity_id
_entity_poly.type
_entity_poly.pdbx_seq_one_letter_code
_entity_poly.pdbx_strand_id
1 'polypeptide(L)'
;MKMSHSEIKKDEFPAELKDRVKAFHEKLLELKSCLEPLLSGTGLELKESLEALDKARFDLSLCYGMSSLLWAYMLTQGEHPKETSLKVELARIREYMGRVKEIEDRAKRPLVEPRVAKRFVRNALYEKPSDSCLPALKKRKP
;
A
#
# COMPACT_ATOMS: atom_id res chain seq x y z
N MET A 1 -40.33 48.22 1.48
CA MET A 1 -39.27 47.82 0.53
C MET A 1 -39.77 46.65 -0.31
N LYS A 2 -39.61 46.68 -1.64
CA LYS A 2 -39.84 45.50 -2.48
C LYS A 2 -38.58 44.64 -2.45
N MET A 3 -38.64 43.48 -1.80
CA MET A 3 -37.60 42.47 -1.95
C MET A 3 -37.75 41.86 -3.34
N SER A 4 -36.78 42.09 -4.23
CA SER A 4 -36.75 41.48 -5.54
C SER A 4 -36.46 39.99 -5.39
N HIS A 5 -37.48 39.14 -5.55
CA HIS A 5 -37.23 37.74 -5.85
C HIS A 5 -36.53 37.68 -7.22
N SER A 6 -35.25 37.32 -7.20
CA SER A 6 -34.51 36.95 -8.40
C SER A 6 -35.15 35.70 -8.98
N GLU A 7 -35.85 35.84 -10.09
CA GLU A 7 -36.46 34.73 -10.81
C GLU A 7 -35.37 33.74 -11.21
N ILE A 8 -35.42 32.53 -10.62
CA ILE A 8 -34.54 31.44 -11.00
C ILE A 8 -34.97 30.99 -12.39
N LYS A 9 -34.26 31.44 -13.42
CA LYS A 9 -34.41 30.95 -14.80
C LYS A 9 -34.16 29.44 -14.79
N LYS A 10 -35.20 28.65 -15.03
CA LYS A 10 -35.17 27.18 -14.89
C LYS A 10 -34.15 26.46 -15.78
N ASP A 11 -33.69 27.11 -16.85
CA ASP A 11 -32.87 26.49 -17.90
C ASP A 11 -31.39 26.88 -17.86
N GLU A 12 -30.95 27.77 -16.95
CA GLU A 12 -29.54 28.13 -16.84
C GLU A 12 -28.82 27.31 -15.74
N PHE A 13 -27.83 26.52 -16.15
CA PHE A 13 -27.03 25.71 -15.23
C PHE A 13 -26.32 26.62 -14.19
N PRO A 14 -26.31 26.27 -12.87
CA PRO A 14 -25.79 27.14 -11.81
C PRO A 14 -24.34 27.57 -12.03
N ALA A 15 -24.10 28.88 -12.04
CA ALA A 15 -22.78 29.45 -12.35
C ALA A 15 -21.69 28.97 -11.36
N GLU A 16 -22.06 28.80 -10.09
CA GLU A 16 -21.21 28.35 -8.98
C GLU A 16 -20.70 26.91 -9.16
N LEU A 17 -21.37 26.13 -10.01
CA LEU A 17 -21.04 24.73 -10.30
C LEU A 17 -20.31 24.56 -11.64
N LYS A 18 -20.35 25.55 -12.56
CA LYS A 18 -19.80 25.42 -13.94
C LYS A 18 -18.33 24.99 -13.89
N ASP A 19 -17.51 25.71 -13.12
CA ASP A 19 -16.07 25.43 -13.02
C ASP A 19 -15.78 24.10 -12.33
N ARG A 20 -16.57 23.73 -11.29
CA ARG A 20 -16.40 22.47 -10.56
C ARG A 20 -16.69 21.25 -11.44
N VAL A 21 -17.79 21.30 -12.20
CA VAL A 21 -18.17 20.22 -13.11
C VAL A 21 -17.23 20.15 -14.30
N LYS A 22 -16.77 21.28 -14.83
CA LYS A 22 -15.76 21.33 -15.89
C LYS A 22 -14.44 20.68 -15.44
N ALA A 23 -13.91 21.08 -14.28
CA ALA A 23 -12.68 20.51 -13.72
C ALA A 23 -12.84 19.00 -13.41
N PHE A 24 -14.00 18.56 -12.92
CA PHE A 24 -14.28 17.14 -12.72
C PHE A 24 -14.30 16.37 -14.05
N HIS A 25 -14.91 16.92 -15.10
CA HIS A 25 -14.94 16.31 -16.42
C HIS A 25 -13.53 16.20 -17.04
N GLU A 26 -12.72 17.27 -16.96
CA GLU A 26 -11.31 17.26 -17.41
C GLU A 26 -10.51 16.16 -16.69
N LYS A 27 -10.69 16.01 -15.37
CA LYS A 27 -10.04 14.95 -14.59
C LYS A 27 -10.53 13.54 -14.93
N LEU A 28 -11.79 13.37 -15.32
CA LEU A 28 -12.28 12.09 -15.84
C LEU A 28 -11.70 11.75 -17.23
N LEU A 29 -11.47 12.75 -18.09
CA LEU A 29 -10.80 12.55 -19.38
C LEU A 29 -9.33 12.15 -19.20
N GLU A 30 -8.60 12.84 -18.32
CA GLU A 30 -7.22 12.48 -17.94
C GLU A 30 -7.16 11.02 -17.42
N LEU A 31 -8.02 10.68 -16.45
CA LEU A 31 -8.11 9.33 -15.88
C LEU A 31 -8.40 8.28 -16.97
N LYS A 32 -9.34 8.55 -17.88
CA LYS A 32 -9.68 7.62 -18.96
C LYS A 32 -8.48 7.35 -19.86
N SER A 33 -7.72 8.38 -20.23
CA SER A 33 -6.50 8.23 -21.03
C SER A 33 -5.42 7.44 -20.29
N CYS A 34 -5.24 7.66 -18.97
CA CYS A 34 -4.30 6.87 -18.17
C CYS A 34 -4.70 5.39 -18.04
N LEU A 35 -6.01 5.07 -18.06
CA LEU A 35 -6.51 3.70 -17.98
C LEU A 35 -6.63 3.00 -19.35
N GLU A 36 -6.53 3.72 -20.47
CA GLU A 36 -6.68 3.16 -21.81
C GLU A 36 -5.72 1.99 -22.10
N PRO A 37 -4.41 2.03 -21.79
CA PRO A 37 -3.49 0.89 -22.00
C PRO A 37 -3.79 -0.34 -21.13
N LEU A 38 -4.48 -0.14 -20.00
CA LEU A 38 -4.92 -1.22 -19.12
C LEU A 38 -6.17 -1.90 -19.69
N LEU A 39 -7.09 -1.12 -20.26
CA LEU A 39 -8.37 -1.58 -20.81
C LEU A 39 -8.25 -2.15 -22.23
N SER A 40 -7.23 -1.79 -23.00
CA SER A 40 -6.98 -2.26 -24.37
C SER A 40 -6.44 -3.70 -24.47
N GLY A 41 -6.62 -4.53 -23.43
CA GLY A 41 -6.15 -5.92 -23.36
C GLY A 41 -4.69 -6.08 -22.91
N THR A 42 -3.82 -5.17 -23.33
CA THR A 42 -2.36 -5.24 -23.08
C THR A 42 -2.00 -5.30 -21.60
N GLY A 43 -2.78 -4.68 -20.72
CA GLY A 43 -2.49 -4.63 -19.28
C GLY A 43 -2.56 -5.98 -18.55
N LEU A 44 -3.44 -6.90 -18.97
CA LEU A 44 -3.52 -8.24 -18.39
C LEU A 44 -2.42 -9.17 -18.92
N GLU A 45 -2.05 -9.03 -20.18
CA GLU A 45 -0.91 -9.74 -20.78
C GLU A 45 0.41 -9.29 -20.13
N LEU A 46 0.58 -7.98 -19.90
CA LEU A 46 1.77 -7.44 -19.21
C LEU A 46 1.92 -8.05 -17.81
N LYS A 47 0.81 -8.25 -17.09
CA LYS A 47 0.81 -8.86 -15.77
C LYS A 47 1.42 -10.26 -15.79
N GLU A 48 1.24 -11.07 -16.82
CA GLU A 48 1.78 -12.43 -16.85
C GLU A 48 3.32 -12.46 -16.83
N SER A 49 3.96 -11.46 -17.45
CA SER A 49 5.42 -11.30 -17.48
C SER A 49 6.07 -10.83 -16.17
N LEU A 50 5.30 -10.30 -15.22
CA LEU A 50 5.82 -9.73 -13.97
C LEU A 50 6.29 -10.81 -12.97
N GLU A 51 7.23 -10.45 -12.09
CA GLU A 51 7.59 -11.28 -10.94
C GLU A 51 6.43 -11.33 -9.92
N ALA A 52 6.37 -12.37 -9.08
CA ALA A 52 5.27 -12.60 -8.14
C ALA A 52 4.98 -11.40 -7.20
N LEU A 53 6.02 -10.66 -6.79
CA LEU A 53 5.88 -9.49 -5.93
C LEU A 53 5.29 -8.29 -6.70
N ASP A 54 5.71 -8.08 -7.95
CA ASP A 54 5.17 -7.02 -8.81
C ASP A 54 3.74 -7.33 -9.28
N LYS A 55 3.40 -8.60 -9.52
CA LYS A 55 2.01 -9.06 -9.71
C LYS A 55 1.13 -8.66 -8.53
N ALA A 56 1.60 -8.86 -7.29
CA ALA A 56 0.87 -8.46 -6.09
C ALA A 56 0.75 -6.93 -5.94
N ARG A 57 1.82 -6.17 -6.23
CA ARG A 57 1.79 -4.69 -6.27
C ARG A 57 0.75 -4.19 -7.29
N PHE A 58 0.71 -4.78 -8.48
CA PHE A 58 -0.21 -4.44 -9.57
C PHE A 58 -1.67 -4.70 -9.19
N ASP A 59 -1.98 -5.92 -8.71
CA ASP A 59 -3.34 -6.30 -8.30
C ASP A 59 -3.86 -5.43 -7.15
N LEU A 60 -3.03 -5.14 -6.15
CA LEU A 60 -3.40 -4.26 -5.04
C LEU A 60 -3.66 -2.82 -5.50
N SER A 61 -2.85 -2.32 -6.44
CA SER A 61 -3.03 -0.98 -7.03
C SER A 61 -4.32 -0.90 -7.85
N LEU A 62 -4.63 -1.94 -8.63
CA LEU A 62 -5.86 -2.04 -9.41
C LEU A 62 -7.10 -2.10 -8.51
N CYS A 63 -7.09 -2.96 -7.48
CA CYS A 63 -8.15 -3.03 -6.48
C CYS A 63 -8.36 -1.68 -5.77
N TYR A 64 -7.28 -1.02 -5.34
CA TYR A 64 -7.37 0.30 -4.70
C TYR A 64 -7.95 1.36 -5.65
N GLY A 65 -7.54 1.35 -6.92
CA GLY A 65 -8.08 2.20 -7.97
C GLY A 65 -9.58 2.00 -8.14
N MET A 66 -10.02 0.76 -8.36
CA MET A 66 -11.46 0.42 -8.51
C MET A 66 -12.28 0.83 -7.29
N SER A 67 -11.81 0.55 -6.07
CA SER A 67 -12.49 1.00 -4.84
C SER A 67 -12.57 2.54 -4.73
N SER A 68 -11.55 3.25 -5.21
CA SER A 68 -11.54 4.73 -5.22
C SER A 68 -12.50 5.30 -6.27
N LEU A 69 -12.63 4.66 -7.43
CA LEU A 69 -13.61 5.04 -8.45
C LEU A 69 -15.04 4.77 -7.99
N LEU A 70 -15.29 3.64 -7.32
CA LEU A 70 -16.59 3.36 -6.71
C LEU A 70 -16.93 4.41 -5.63
N TRP A 71 -15.97 4.80 -4.79
CA TRP A 71 -16.16 5.88 -3.82
C TRP A 71 -16.54 7.20 -4.50
N ALA A 72 -15.86 7.57 -5.60
CA ALA A 72 -16.18 8.77 -6.37
C ALA A 72 -17.58 8.69 -7.01
N TYR A 73 -17.97 7.52 -7.53
CA TYR A 73 -19.30 7.28 -8.08
C TYR A 73 -20.41 7.43 -7.03
N MET A 74 -20.25 6.84 -5.84
CA MET A 74 -21.24 6.97 -4.75
C MET A 74 -21.46 8.45 -4.36
N LEU A 75 -20.38 9.26 -4.33
CA LEU A 75 -20.49 10.69 -4.09
C LEU A 75 -21.28 11.45 -5.17
N THR A 76 -21.31 10.99 -6.44
CA THR A 76 -22.15 11.62 -7.48
C THR A 76 -23.61 11.21 -7.37
N GLN A 77 -23.92 10.06 -6.77
CA GLN A 77 -25.30 9.64 -6.46
C GLN A 77 -25.84 10.29 -5.18
N GLY A 78 -25.02 11.05 -4.45
CA GLY A 78 -25.38 11.64 -3.16
C GLY A 78 -25.31 10.66 -1.98
N GLU A 79 -24.82 9.44 -2.20
CA GLU A 79 -24.61 8.45 -1.14
C GLU A 79 -23.31 8.74 -0.37
N HIS A 80 -23.31 8.45 0.94
CA HIS A 80 -22.11 8.55 1.75
C HIS A 80 -21.40 7.20 1.85
N PRO A 81 -20.28 6.96 1.12
CA PRO A 81 -19.51 5.70 1.18
C PRO A 81 -18.88 5.41 2.55
N LYS A 82 -19.06 6.30 3.54
CA LYS A 82 -18.74 6.07 4.94
C LYS A 82 -19.70 5.11 5.64
N GLU A 83 -20.87 4.82 5.07
CA GLU A 83 -21.91 3.97 5.68
C GLU A 83 -21.93 2.56 5.07
N THR A 84 -21.07 2.31 4.08
CA THR A 84 -21.03 1.10 3.26
C THR A 84 -19.83 0.21 3.57
N SER A 85 -19.91 -1.06 3.16
CA SER A 85 -18.83 -2.06 3.22
C SER A 85 -17.51 -1.62 2.55
N LEU A 86 -17.54 -0.64 1.65
CA LEU A 86 -16.36 -0.12 0.93
C LEU A 86 -15.22 0.33 1.85
N LYS A 87 -15.53 0.85 3.04
CA LYS A 87 -14.53 1.15 4.08
C LYS A 87 -13.72 -0.08 4.51
N VAL A 88 -14.38 -1.24 4.62
CA VAL A 88 -13.76 -2.50 5.06
C VAL A 88 -12.82 -3.01 3.97
N GLU A 89 -13.24 -2.97 2.71
CA GLU A 89 -12.38 -3.35 1.58
C GLU A 89 -11.17 -2.40 1.45
N LEU A 90 -11.34 -1.09 1.62
CA LEU A 90 -10.21 -0.14 1.63
C LEU A 90 -9.23 -0.39 2.79
N ALA A 91 -9.71 -0.79 3.97
CA ALA A 91 -8.85 -1.17 5.09
C ALA A 91 -8.09 -2.47 4.78
N ARG A 92 -8.78 -3.48 4.24
CA ARG A 92 -8.22 -4.77 3.82
C ARG A 92 -7.16 -4.62 2.73
N ILE A 93 -7.40 -3.80 1.70
CA ILE A 93 -6.42 -3.52 0.63
C ILE A 93 -5.16 -2.86 1.22
N ARG A 94 -5.32 -1.89 2.13
CA ARG A 94 -4.18 -1.24 2.82
C ARG A 94 -3.39 -2.23 3.68
N GLU A 95 -4.04 -3.16 4.34
CA GLU A 95 -3.38 -4.23 5.10
C GLU A 95 -2.49 -5.09 4.18
N TYR A 96 -3.02 -5.53 3.03
CA TYR A 96 -2.23 -6.29 2.06
C TYR A 96 -1.10 -5.46 1.42
N MET A 97 -1.27 -4.15 1.21
CA MET A 97 -0.17 -3.26 0.81
C MET A 97 0.91 -3.14 1.90
N GLY A 98 0.52 -3.21 3.18
CA GLY A 98 1.45 -3.33 4.32
C GLY A 98 2.27 -4.62 4.24
N ARG A 99 1.61 -5.77 4.07
CA ARG A 99 2.27 -7.08 3.87
C ARG A 99 3.19 -7.07 2.62
N VAL A 100 2.71 -6.43 1.54
CA VAL A 100 3.46 -5.85 0.42
C VAL A 100 4.89 -5.46 0.81
N LYS A 101 4.93 -4.32 1.48
CA LYS A 101 6.11 -3.61 1.94
C LYS A 101 6.94 -4.38 2.97
N GLU A 102 6.32 -5.11 3.90
CA GLU A 102 7.03 -5.93 4.89
C GLU A 102 7.91 -7.01 4.27
N ILE A 103 7.47 -7.60 3.14
CA ILE A 103 8.25 -8.60 2.39
C ILE A 103 9.45 -7.93 1.72
N GLU A 104 9.25 -6.77 1.10
CA GLU A 104 10.33 -5.98 0.48
C GLU A 104 11.37 -5.50 1.51
N ASP A 105 10.92 -4.98 2.64
CA ASP A 105 11.79 -4.46 3.70
C ASP A 105 12.49 -5.59 4.46
N ARG A 106 11.93 -6.81 4.45
CA ARG A 106 12.62 -8.03 4.89
C ARG A 106 13.76 -8.42 3.95
N ALA A 107 13.56 -8.31 2.63
CA ALA A 107 14.62 -8.58 1.65
C ALA A 107 15.78 -7.57 1.74
N LYS A 108 15.51 -6.33 2.14
CA LYS A 108 16.52 -5.26 2.34
C LYS A 108 17.21 -5.30 3.71
N ARG A 109 16.77 -6.16 4.65
CA ARG A 109 17.28 -6.19 6.03
C ARG A 109 18.72 -6.75 6.08
N PRO A 110 19.65 -6.14 6.83
CA PRO A 110 20.99 -6.71 7.02
C PRO A 110 20.91 -8.11 7.66
N LEU A 111 21.60 -9.06 7.03
CA LEU A 111 21.67 -10.45 7.52
C LEU A 111 22.70 -10.54 8.65
N VAL A 112 22.34 -11.21 9.74
CA VAL A 112 23.27 -11.47 10.85
C VAL A 112 24.12 -12.69 10.52
N GLU A 113 25.44 -12.51 10.52
CA GLU A 113 26.40 -13.59 10.26
C GLU A 113 26.29 -14.71 11.33
N PRO A 114 25.79 -15.91 10.97
CA PRO A 114 25.48 -16.96 11.96
C PRO A 114 26.75 -17.51 12.63
N ARG A 115 27.90 -17.43 11.95
CA ARG A 115 29.21 -17.80 12.51
C ARG A 115 29.65 -16.84 13.61
N VAL A 116 29.36 -15.55 13.45
CA VAL A 116 29.71 -14.50 14.42
C VAL A 116 28.74 -14.53 15.60
N ALA A 117 27.43 -14.63 15.34
CA ALA A 117 26.41 -14.78 16.38
C ALA A 117 26.68 -15.99 17.29
N LYS A 118 27.04 -17.15 16.74
CA LYS A 118 27.43 -18.34 17.52
C LYS A 118 28.64 -18.11 18.43
N ARG A 119 29.62 -17.28 18.00
CA ARG A 119 30.77 -16.91 18.84
C ARG A 119 30.37 -16.00 20.00
N PHE A 120 29.52 -15.00 19.74
CA PHE A 120 28.99 -14.13 20.80
C PHE A 120 28.21 -14.92 21.84
N VAL A 121 27.26 -15.77 21.42
CA VAL A 121 26.47 -16.61 22.34
C VAL A 121 27.36 -17.55 23.15
N ARG A 122 28.31 -18.25 22.52
CA ARG A 122 29.22 -19.16 23.22
C ARG A 122 30.12 -18.45 24.24
N ASN A 123 30.59 -17.24 23.92
CA ASN A 123 31.41 -16.46 24.86
C ASN A 123 30.56 -15.88 26.00
N ALA A 124 29.32 -15.48 25.75
CA ALA A 124 28.41 -14.97 26.77
C ALA A 124 27.93 -16.06 27.75
N LEU A 125 27.78 -17.30 27.27
CA LEU A 125 27.43 -18.48 28.08
C LEU A 125 28.66 -19.24 28.61
N TYR A 126 29.86 -18.65 28.55
CA TYR A 126 31.07 -19.29 29.06
C TYR A 126 31.20 -19.06 30.56
N GLU A 127 30.82 -20.07 31.34
CA GLU A 127 31.19 -20.15 32.75
C GLU A 127 32.61 -20.70 32.90
N LYS A 128 33.46 -20.01 33.67
CA LYS A 128 34.77 -20.55 34.04
C LYS A 128 34.53 -21.79 34.91
N PRO A 129 35.08 -22.99 34.58
CA PRO A 129 34.97 -24.13 35.48
C PRO A 129 35.59 -23.79 36.83
N SER A 130 34.90 -24.14 37.90
CA SER A 130 35.42 -24.03 39.27
C SER A 130 36.70 -24.86 39.40
N ASP A 131 37.62 -24.41 40.26
CA ASP A 131 38.97 -24.98 40.33
C ASP A 131 38.98 -26.47 40.80
N SER A 132 37.83 -27.01 41.25
CA SER A 132 37.60 -28.43 41.53
C SER A 132 37.45 -29.33 40.30
N CYS A 133 37.32 -28.78 39.09
CA CYS A 133 37.08 -29.53 37.85
C CYS A 133 38.16 -29.32 36.77
N LEU A 134 39.32 -28.74 37.11
CA LEU A 134 40.42 -28.53 36.17
C LEU A 134 41.29 -29.79 36.05
N PRO A 135 41.37 -30.47 34.88
CA PRO A 135 42.37 -31.50 34.67
C PRO A 135 43.77 -30.86 34.70
N ALA A 136 44.69 -31.49 35.43
CA ALA A 136 46.00 -30.93 35.73
C ALA A 136 46.72 -30.41 34.47
N LEU A 137 47.00 -29.11 34.43
CA LEU A 137 47.72 -28.45 33.35
C LEU A 137 49.10 -29.11 33.19
N LYS A 138 49.26 -29.91 32.12
CA LYS A 138 50.58 -30.44 31.74
C LYS A 138 51.50 -29.27 31.47
N LYS A 139 52.40 -29.00 32.41
CA LYS A 139 53.47 -27.99 32.27
C LYS A 139 54.18 -28.25 30.95
N ARG A 140 54.11 -27.30 30.02
CA ARG A 140 54.97 -27.32 28.84
C ARG A 140 56.40 -27.26 29.36
N LYS A 141 57.24 -28.20 28.95
CA LYS A 141 58.68 -28.17 29.26
C LYS A 141 59.29 -26.91 28.61
N PRO A 142 60.33 -26.33 29.23
CA PRO A 142 61.08 -25.22 28.63
C PRO A 142 61.74 -25.67 27.31
#